data_AF-G5LWL8-F1
#
_entry.id   AF-G5LWL8-F1
#
_cell.length_a   1.000
_cell.length_b   1.000
_cell.length_c   1.000
_cell.angle_alpha   90.00
_cell.angle_beta   90.00
_cell.angle_gamma   90.00
#
_symmetry.space_group_name_H-M   'P 1'
#
loop_
_entity.id
_entity.type
_entity.pdbx_description
1 polymer ?
#
loop_
_entity_poly.entity_id
_entity_poly.type
_entity_poly.pdbx_seq_one_letter_code
_entity_poly.pdbx_strand_id
1 'polypeptide(L)'
;MFLATAHEVSHDLAPQFLQAGCVVFDLSGAFRVNDRAFYEKYYGFTHQYPELLEQAVYGLAEWNADKLNTANLIAVPGCYPTAAQLSLKPLIDGGLLDLTQWPVIN
;
A
#
# COMPACT_ATOMS: atom_id res chain seq x y z
N MET A 1 15.78 0.80 -4.10
CA MET A 1 15.72 1.82 -3.04
C MET A 1 14.70 1.41 -2.00
N PHE A 2 15.07 1.38 -0.72
CA PHE A 2 14.13 1.16 0.38
C PHE A 2 13.89 2.48 1.10
N LEU A 3 12.64 2.91 1.21
CA LEU A 3 12.25 4.12 1.93
C LEU A 3 11.64 3.71 3.27
N ALA A 4 12.48 3.66 4.31
CA ALA A 4 12.06 3.46 5.70
C ALA A 4 11.77 4.80 6.39
N THR A 5 11.05 5.67 5.68
CA THR A 5 10.80 7.08 6.04
C THR A 5 9.33 7.30 6.41
N ALA A 6 9.03 8.47 6.99
CA ALA A 6 7.65 8.91 7.18
C ALA A 6 6.97 9.19 5.82
N HIS A 7 5.63 9.23 5.82
CA HIS A 7 4.83 9.30 4.60
C HIS A 7 5.06 10.58 3.77
N GLU A 8 5.23 11.75 4.40
CA GLU A 8 5.52 13.00 3.68
C GLU A 8 6.87 12.91 2.94
N VAL A 9 7.89 12.39 3.62
CA VAL A 9 9.23 12.20 3.06
C VAL A 9 9.20 11.16 1.93
N SER A 10 8.49 10.06 2.11
CA SER A 10 8.35 9.04 1.06
C SER A 10 7.57 9.56 -0.15
N HIS A 11 6.50 10.34 0.07
CA HIS A 11 5.73 10.98 -1.00
C HIS A 11 6.62 11.84 -1.89
N ASP A 12 7.55 12.59 -1.30
CA ASP A 12 8.44 13.46 -2.05
C ASP A 12 9.61 12.71 -2.72
N LEU A 13 10.14 11.67 -2.07
CA LEU A 13 11.34 10.96 -2.53
C LEU A 13 11.06 9.84 -3.55
N ALA A 14 9.96 9.10 -3.41
CA ALA A 14 9.67 7.97 -4.29
C ALA A 14 9.60 8.38 -5.78
N PRO A 15 8.93 9.47 -6.18
CA PRO A 15 8.90 9.92 -7.57
C PRO A 15 10.30 10.23 -8.12
N GLN A 16 11.16 10.85 -7.30
CA GLN A 16 12.52 11.22 -7.70
C GLN A 16 13.38 9.97 -7.96
N PHE A 17 13.29 8.96 -7.09
CA PHE A 17 14.02 7.71 -7.28
C PHE A 17 13.49 6.90 -8.47
N LEU A 18 12.17 6.89 -8.71
CA LEU A 18 11.58 6.27 -9.89
C LEU A 18 12.07 6.96 -11.18
N GLN A 19 12.09 8.29 -11.19
CA GLN A 19 12.62 9.07 -12.32
C GLN A 19 14.11 8.80 -12.57
N ALA A 20 14.88 8.51 -11.53
CA ALA A 20 16.27 8.08 -11.62
C ALA A 20 16.45 6.61 -12.06
N GLY A 21 15.37 5.91 -12.41
CA GLY A 21 15.40 4.51 -12.88
C GLY A 21 15.53 3.47 -11.77
N CYS A 22 15.29 3.85 -10.51
CA CYS A 22 15.34 2.91 -9.39
C CYS A 22 14.02 2.18 -9.21
N VAL A 23 14.08 0.91 -8.79
CA VAL A 23 12.94 0.24 -8.16
C VAL A 23 12.82 0.72 -6.71
N VAL A 24 11.63 1.14 -6.29
CA VAL A 24 11.33 1.72 -4.98
C VAL A 24 10.42 0.80 -4.17
N PHE A 25 10.88 0.43 -2.98
CA PHE A 25 10.09 -0.21 -1.94
C PHE A 25 9.83 0.82 -0.83
N ASP A 26 8.61 1.35 -0.78
CA ASP A 26 8.19 2.32 0.23
C ASP A 26 7.53 1.61 1.41
N LEU A 27 8.11 1.76 2.61
CA LEU A 27 7.56 1.19 3.85
C LEU A 27 6.59 2.14 4.55
N SER A 28 6.46 3.37 4.04
CA SER A 28 5.52 4.35 4.55
C SER A 28 4.07 4.06 4.10
N GLY A 29 3.15 4.95 4.47
CA GLY A 29 1.77 4.92 4.01
C GLY A 29 1.52 5.61 2.66
N ALA A 30 2.51 6.29 2.09
CA ALA A 30 2.30 7.30 1.04
C ALA A 30 1.67 6.77 -0.24
N PHE A 31 1.90 5.51 -0.62
CA PHE A 31 1.38 4.95 -1.89
C PHE A 31 0.51 3.69 -1.70
N ARG A 32 0.00 3.43 -0.49
CA ARG A 32 -0.71 2.19 -0.16
C ARG A 32 -2.11 2.07 -0.75
N VAL A 33 -2.81 3.19 -0.93
CA VAL A 33 -4.24 3.21 -1.28
C VAL A 33 -4.44 4.07 -2.52
N ASN A 34 -5.05 3.50 -3.56
CA ASN A 34 -5.37 4.24 -4.78
C ASN A 34 -6.65 5.08 -4.61
N ASP A 35 -6.60 6.06 -3.71
CA ASP A 35 -7.64 7.06 -3.46
C ASP A 35 -7.02 8.32 -2.87
N ARG A 36 -7.20 9.48 -3.53
CA ARG A 36 -6.68 10.75 -3.04
C ARG A 36 -7.38 11.22 -1.76
N ALA A 37 -8.68 10.96 -1.62
CA ALA A 37 -9.44 11.39 -0.45
C ALA A 37 -9.01 10.64 0.83
N PHE A 38 -8.46 9.43 0.67
CA PHE A 38 -7.87 8.67 1.78
C PHE A 38 -6.72 9.44 2.45
N TYR A 39 -5.83 10.06 1.66
CA TYR A 39 -4.68 10.80 2.19
C TYR A 39 -5.09 12.09 2.89
N GLU A 40 -6.06 12.82 2.32
CA GLU A 40 -6.58 14.03 2.97
C GLU A 40 -7.20 13.70 4.33
N LYS A 41 -7.99 12.62 4.40
CA LYS A 41 -8.70 12.23 5.62
C LYS A 41 -7.79 11.64 6.70
N TYR A 42 -6.87 10.74 6.33
CA TYR A 42 -6.12 9.94 7.32
C TYR A 42 -4.65 10.35 7.47
N TYR A 43 -4.10 11.09 6.51
CA TYR A 43 -2.70 11.53 6.53
C TYR A 43 -2.54 13.06 6.54
N GLY A 44 -3.61 13.83 6.27
CA GLY A 44 -3.60 15.28 6.40
C GLY A 44 -2.91 16.03 5.26
N PHE A 45 -2.71 15.39 4.10
CA PHE A 45 -2.13 16.02 2.91
C PHE A 45 -2.87 15.64 1.63
N THR A 46 -2.84 16.53 0.63
CA THR A 46 -3.33 16.23 -0.72
C THR A 46 -2.24 15.52 -1.51
N HIS A 47 -2.53 14.29 -1.96
CA HIS A 47 -1.57 13.48 -2.72
C HIS A 47 -1.33 14.04 -4.13
N GLN A 48 -0.07 14.29 -4.50
CA GLN A 48 0.29 14.99 -5.74
C GLN A 48 0.51 14.08 -6.95
N TYR A 49 0.66 12.77 -6.73
CA TYR A 49 1.01 11.80 -7.78
C TYR A 49 -0.09 10.71 -7.99
N PRO A 50 -1.26 11.06 -8.53
CA PRO A 50 -2.36 10.10 -8.75
C PRO A 50 -1.95 8.94 -9.69
N GLU A 51 -1.11 9.20 -10.67
CA GLU A 51 -0.58 8.18 -11.58
C GLU A 51 0.31 7.16 -10.84
N LEU A 52 1.06 7.61 -9.82
CA LEU A 52 1.86 6.70 -9.01
C LEU A 52 1.01 5.90 -8.03
N LEU A 53 -0.14 6.44 -7.58
CA LEU A 53 -1.12 5.66 -6.81
C LEU A 53 -1.71 4.51 -7.63
N GLU A 54 -1.94 4.72 -8.93
CA GLU A 54 -2.42 3.67 -9.84
C GLU A 54 -1.34 2.63 -10.16
N GLN A 55 -0.09 3.08 -10.31
CA GLN A 55 1.05 2.20 -10.62
C GLN A 55 1.58 1.41 -9.42
N ALA A 56 1.41 1.93 -8.20
CA ALA A 56 1.92 1.29 -6.99
C ALA A 56 1.29 -0.09 -6.80
N VAL A 57 2.15 -1.10 -6.64
CA VAL A 57 1.70 -2.45 -6.26
C VAL A 57 1.73 -2.56 -4.75
N TYR A 58 0.57 -2.90 -4.16
CA TYR A 58 0.47 -3.16 -2.74
C TYR A 58 1.24 -4.43 -2.37
N GLY A 59 2.27 -4.28 -1.54
CA GLY A 59 3.28 -5.30 -1.26
C GLY A 59 2.85 -6.45 -0.34
N LEU A 60 1.57 -6.83 -0.33
CA LEU A 60 1.11 -8.03 0.36
C LEU A 60 1.44 -9.25 -0.52
N ALA A 61 2.62 -9.82 -0.30
CA ALA A 61 3.32 -10.69 -1.24
C ALA A 61 2.54 -11.96 -1.61
N GLU A 62 1.91 -12.62 -0.64
CA GLU A 62 1.12 -13.85 -0.82
C GLU A 62 -0.05 -13.66 -1.80
N TRP A 63 -0.49 -12.41 -2.00
CA TRP A 63 -1.67 -12.07 -2.78
C TRP A 63 -1.37 -11.25 -4.04
N ASN A 64 -0.12 -10.79 -4.23
CA ASN A 64 0.25 -9.89 -5.33
C ASN A 64 1.51 -10.33 -6.08
N ALA A 65 1.96 -11.58 -5.93
CA ALA A 65 3.19 -12.09 -6.53
C ALA A 65 3.35 -11.76 -8.03
N ASP A 66 2.32 -11.97 -8.84
CA ASP A 66 2.38 -11.72 -10.29
C ASP A 66 2.62 -10.24 -10.62
N LYS A 67 1.94 -9.33 -9.91
CA LYS A 67 2.09 -7.87 -10.11
C LYS A 67 3.45 -7.38 -9.61
N LEU A 68 3.95 -7.98 -8.52
CA LEU A 68 5.24 -7.61 -7.93
C LEU A 68 6.42 -7.90 -8.86
N ASN A 69 6.32 -8.93 -9.71
CA ASN A 69 7.39 -9.30 -10.66
C ASN A 69 7.77 -8.17 -11.64
N THR A 70 6.85 -7.25 -11.92
CA THR A 70 7.06 -6.14 -12.87
C THR A 70 6.93 -4.76 -12.20
N ALA A 71 6.79 -4.70 -10.88
CA ALA A 71 6.54 -3.45 -10.16
C ALA A 71 7.83 -2.65 -9.96
N ASN A 72 7.79 -1.36 -10.30
CA ASN A 72 8.86 -0.43 -9.99
C ASN A 72 8.59 0.38 -8.72
N LEU A 73 7.32 0.49 -8.30
CA LEU A 73 6.90 1.10 -7.05
C LEU A 73 6.10 0.07 -6.23
N ILE A 74 6.65 -0.33 -5.10
CA ILE A 74 6.04 -1.28 -4.17
C ILE A 74 5.68 -0.53 -2.89
N ALA A 75 4.38 -0.42 -2.60
CA ALA A 75 3.89 0.14 -1.35
C ALA A 75 3.75 -0.98 -0.32
N VAL A 76 4.74 -1.12 0.56
CA VAL A 76 4.79 -2.20 1.56
C VAL A 76 3.67 -1.97 2.59
N PRO A 77 2.85 -2.99 2.88
CA PRO A 77 1.77 -2.90 3.85
C PRO A 77 2.24 -2.47 5.24
N GLY A 78 1.32 -1.87 6.02
CA GLY A 78 1.58 -1.63 7.43
C GLY A 78 1.60 -2.93 8.24
N CYS A 79 2.27 -2.92 9.39
CA CYS A 79 2.41 -4.11 10.24
C CYS A 79 1.06 -4.75 10.63
N TYR A 80 0.10 -3.97 11.16
CA TYR A 80 -1.24 -4.48 11.47
C TYR A 80 -2.03 -4.91 10.21
N PRO A 81 -2.09 -4.11 9.12
CA PRO A 81 -2.72 -4.54 7.88
C PRO A 81 -2.20 -5.87 7.32
N THR A 82 -0.91 -6.18 7.45
CA THR A 82 -0.36 -7.46 6.97
C THR A 82 -1.01 -8.64 7.69
N ALA A 83 -0.93 -8.68 9.02
CA ALA A 83 -1.51 -9.78 9.80
C ALA A 83 -3.04 -9.87 9.62
N ALA A 84 -3.70 -8.71 9.59
CA ALA A 84 -5.14 -8.60 9.38
C ALA A 84 -5.58 -9.22 8.05
N GLN A 85 -4.96 -8.80 6.94
CA GLN A 85 -5.34 -9.25 5.61
C GLN A 85 -4.95 -10.70 5.36
N LEU A 86 -3.78 -11.15 5.84
CA LEU A 86 -3.42 -12.57 5.73
C LEU A 86 -4.43 -13.48 6.41
N SER A 87 -5.01 -13.05 7.52
CA SER A 87 -6.03 -13.80 8.25
C SER A 87 -7.41 -13.71 7.59
N LEU A 88 -7.86 -12.50 7.22
CA LEU A 88 -9.24 -12.27 6.80
C LEU A 88 -9.48 -12.44 5.29
N LYS A 89 -8.52 -12.07 4.44
CA LYS A 89 -8.71 -12.12 2.98
C LYS A 89 -9.19 -13.49 2.47
N PRO A 90 -8.58 -14.64 2.84
CA PRO A 90 -9.06 -15.93 2.35
C PRO A 90 -10.46 -16.29 2.87
N LEU A 91 -10.82 -15.84 4.07
CA LEU A 91 -12.14 -16.09 4.65
C LEU A 91 -13.23 -15.25 3.98
N ILE A 92 -12.91 -13.98 3.66
CA ILE A 92 -13.80 -13.07 2.92
C ILE A 92 -13.97 -13.57 1.49
N ASP A 93 -12.89 -13.85 0.78
CA ASP A 93 -12.91 -14.32 -0.61
C ASP A 93 -13.64 -15.68 -0.73
N GLY A 94 -13.56 -16.51 0.31
CA GLY A 94 -14.28 -17.78 0.43
C GLY A 94 -15.74 -17.67 0.90
N GLY A 95 -16.23 -16.48 1.22
CA GLY A 95 -17.61 -16.28 1.69
C GLY A 95 -17.92 -16.93 3.04
N LEU A 96 -16.91 -17.08 3.90
CA LEU A 96 -17.02 -17.81 5.18
C LEU A 96 -17.40 -16.92 6.37
N LEU A 97 -17.56 -15.61 6.15
CA LEU A 97 -17.85 -14.62 7.19
C LEU A 97 -19.23 -14.00 7.00
N ASP A 98 -19.93 -13.78 8.10
CA ASP A 98 -21.07 -12.86 8.14
C ASP A 98 -20.56 -11.42 8.15
N LEU A 99 -20.56 -10.77 6.97
CA LEU A 99 -20.06 -9.40 6.82
C LEU A 99 -20.96 -8.33 7.47
N THR A 100 -22.13 -8.72 8.01
CA THR A 100 -22.93 -7.82 8.85
C THR A 100 -22.34 -7.67 10.26
N GLN A 101 -21.40 -8.55 10.64
CA GLN A 101 -20.64 -8.48 11.89
C GLN A 101 -19.16 -8.23 11.58
N TRP A 102 -18.62 -7.11 12.04
CA TRP A 102 -17.26 -6.72 11.70
C TRP A 102 -16.23 -7.52 12.49
N PRO A 103 -15.24 -8.15 11.82
CA PRO A 103 -14.12 -8.79 12.50
C PRO A 103 -13.31 -7.75 13.27
N VAL A 104 -13.04 -8.03 14.55
CA VAL A 104 -12.13 -7.24 15.38
C VAL A 104 -10.78 -7.95 15.44
N ILE A 105 -9.73 -7.27 15.02
CA ILE A 105 -8.35 -7.75 15.09
C ILE A 105 -7.63 -6.87 16.11
N ASN A 106 -7.23 -7.48 17.22
CA ASN A 106 -6.49 -6.83 18.31
C ASN A 106 -4.98 -6.96 18.10
#